data_AF-A0AAD6A6G7-F1
#
_entry.id   AF-A0AAD6A6G7-F1
#
_cell.length_a   1.000
_cell.length_b   1.000
_cell.length_c   1.000
_cell.angle_alpha   90.00
_cell.angle_beta   90.00
_cell.angle_gamma   90.00
#
_symmetry.space_group_name_H-M   'P 1'
#
loop_
_entity.id
_entity.type
_entity.pdbx_description
1 polymer ?
#
loop_
_entity_poly.entity_id
_entity_poly.type
_entity_poly.pdbx_seq_one_letter_code
_entity_poly.pdbx_strand_id
1 'polypeptide(L)'
;MAKNLLKNPQWGRAISIESISLKKLLDFWELTENGGSQWKVEEMPGDCGSDWGLDGVTKYFATSFELCLKRQVIDLLAEDYSSEQLDAQPPVTVEELVRKSRGDALHTPSVSV
;
A
#
# COMPACT_ATOMS: atom_id res chain seq x y z
N MET A 1 -16.40 -12.05 2.75
CA MET A 1 -14.94 -11.82 2.81
C MET A 1 -14.59 -10.90 1.65
N ALA A 2 -14.00 -9.73 1.91
CA ALA A 2 -13.54 -8.84 0.84
C ALA A 2 -12.21 -9.37 0.28
N LYS A 3 -12.10 -9.47 -1.05
CA LYS A 3 -10.85 -9.86 -1.72
C LYS A 3 -9.93 -8.64 -1.77
N ASN A 4 -8.72 -8.74 -1.24
CA ASN A 4 -7.70 -7.71 -1.44
C ASN A 4 -7.16 -7.83 -2.87
N LEU A 5 -7.27 -6.75 -3.65
CA LEU A 5 -6.91 -6.72 -5.06
C LEU A 5 -5.56 -6.02 -5.31
N LEU A 6 -4.90 -5.52 -4.27
CA LEU A 6 -3.57 -4.93 -4.41
C LEU A 6 -2.58 -6.03 -4.77
N LYS A 7 -1.82 -5.80 -5.85
CA LYS A 7 -0.88 -6.78 -6.39
C LYS A 7 0.36 -7.02 -5.52
N ASN A 8 0.45 -6.45 -4.32
CA ASN A 8 1.61 -6.62 -3.44
C ASN A 8 1.46 -7.89 -2.59
N PRO A 9 2.15 -9.00 -2.94
CA PRO A 9 1.93 -10.30 -2.31
C PRO A 9 2.41 -10.38 -0.85
N GLN A 10 3.10 -9.35 -0.34
CA GLN A 10 3.80 -9.41 0.94
C GLN A 10 3.09 -8.65 2.09
N TRP A 11 2.03 -7.89 1.80
CA TRP A 11 1.32 -7.08 2.80
C TRP A 11 0.33 -7.86 3.70
N GLY A 12 0.52 -9.17 3.84
CA GLY A 12 -0.33 -10.05 4.64
C GLY A 12 0.28 -11.40 5.00
N ARG A 13 1.59 -11.58 4.80
CA ARG A 13 2.31 -12.76 5.29
C ARG A 13 3.52 -12.31 6.09
N ALA A 14 3.53 -12.68 7.37
CA ALA A 14 4.72 -12.70 8.20
C ALA A 14 5.69 -13.78 7.69
N ILE A 15 6.28 -13.57 6.53
CA ILE A 15 7.44 -14.35 6.08
C ILE A 15 8.65 -13.51 6.47
N SER A 16 9.63 -14.07 7.16
CA SER A 16 10.85 -13.34 7.54
C SER A 16 11.51 -12.74 6.29
N ILE A 17 11.40 -11.42 6.13
CA ILE A 17 11.83 -10.68 4.94
C ILE A 17 13.19 -10.03 5.16
N GLU A 18 14.23 -10.83 5.45
CA GLU A 18 15.58 -10.29 5.62
C GLU A 18 16.21 -9.80 4.30
N SER A 19 15.57 -9.99 3.14
CA SER A 19 16.16 -9.61 1.84
C SER A 19 15.16 -9.40 0.69
N ILE A 20 14.07 -8.67 0.89
CA ILE A 20 13.33 -8.11 -0.27
C ILE A 20 13.81 -6.68 -0.49
N SER A 21 14.57 -6.51 -1.57
CA SER A 21 15.03 -5.20 -2.03
C SER A 21 13.82 -4.33 -2.41
N LEU A 22 13.90 -3.05 -2.04
CA LEU A 22 12.97 -1.97 -2.40
C LEU A 22 12.42 -2.06 -3.83
N LYS A 23 13.28 -2.43 -4.80
CA LYS A 23 12.91 -2.59 -6.20
C LYS A 23 11.75 -3.57 -6.39
N LYS A 24 11.80 -4.74 -5.76
CA LYS A 24 10.77 -5.79 -5.90
C LYS A 24 9.40 -5.39 -5.34
N LEU A 25 9.39 -4.50 -4.33
CA LEU A 25 8.13 -3.99 -3.78
C LEU A 25 7.54 -2.89 -4.66
N LEU A 26 8.40 -2.08 -5.28
CA LEU A 26 8.00 -1.03 -6.21
C LEU A 26 7.68 -1.56 -7.61
N ASP A 27 8.12 -2.75 -7.99
CA ASP A 27 7.80 -3.37 -9.30
C ASP A 27 6.29 -3.55 -9.53
N PHE A 28 5.48 -3.61 -8.46
CA PHE A 28 4.02 -3.67 -8.53
C PHE A 28 3.35 -2.29 -8.62
N TRP A 29 4.12 -1.22 -8.56
CA TRP A 29 3.63 0.16 -8.56
C TRP A 29 4.28 0.95 -9.70
N GLU A 30 3.45 1.71 -10.40
CA GLU A 30 3.93 2.72 -11.32
C GLU A 30 4.31 3.97 -10.52
N LEU A 31 5.58 4.34 -10.50
CA LEU A 31 6.04 5.58 -9.88
C LEU A 31 5.76 6.75 -10.82
N THR A 32 4.71 7.52 -10.52
CA THR A 32 4.37 8.71 -11.30
C THR A 32 5.25 9.90 -10.91
N GLU A 33 5.61 10.01 -9.63
CA GLU A 33 6.55 11.03 -9.13
C GLU A 33 7.47 10.45 -8.07
N ASN A 34 8.74 10.86 -8.08
CA ASN A 34 9.77 10.29 -7.22
C ASN A 34 10.85 11.32 -6.87
N GLY A 35 10.43 12.44 -6.29
CA GLY A 35 11.30 13.58 -5.97
C GLY A 35 12.24 13.34 -4.77
N GLY A 36 13.17 14.27 -4.57
CA GLY A 36 14.07 14.31 -3.43
C GLY A 36 14.97 13.08 -3.31
N SER A 37 14.93 12.43 -2.14
CA SER A 37 15.63 11.16 -1.88
C SER A 37 14.86 9.92 -2.33
N GLN A 38 13.81 10.09 -3.14
CA GLN A 38 12.96 9.04 -3.69
C GLN A 38 12.17 8.25 -2.63
N TRP A 39 11.26 7.39 -3.10
CA TRP A 39 10.55 6.43 -2.28
C TRP A 39 11.53 5.49 -1.58
N LYS A 40 11.36 5.37 -0.27
CA LYS A 40 12.06 4.40 0.57
C LYS A 40 11.08 3.40 1.17
N VAL A 41 11.58 2.21 1.48
CA VAL A 41 10.86 1.21 2.26
C VAL A 41 11.63 1.07 3.56
N GLU A 42 10.95 1.35 4.65
CA GLU A 42 11.50 1.30 5.99
C GLU A 42 10.79 0.20 6.79
N GLU A 43 11.50 -0.40 7.73
CA GLU A 43 10.93 -1.42 8.63
C GLU A 43 10.27 -0.74 9.83
N MET A 44 9.16 -1.31 10.28
CA MET A 44 8.43 -0.88 11.47
C MET A 44 9.14 -1.35 12.74
N PRO A 45 9.15 -0.57 13.84
CA PRO A 45 8.56 0.77 13.98
C PRO A 45 9.44 1.88 13.39
N GLY A 46 10.63 1.56 12.89
CA GLY A 46 11.55 2.49 12.23
C GLY A 46 11.86 3.74 13.05
N ASP A 47 12.12 4.83 12.34
CA ASP A 47 12.25 6.20 12.91
C ASP A 47 10.90 6.76 13.40
N CYS A 48 9.82 5.99 13.27
CA CYS A 48 8.44 6.39 13.56
C CYS A 48 8.06 6.18 15.04
N GLY A 49 8.91 5.50 15.82
CA GLY A 49 8.85 5.42 17.29
C GLY A 49 7.66 4.64 17.87
N SER A 50 6.75 4.13 17.04
CA SER A 50 5.58 3.36 17.48
C SER A 50 5.08 2.46 16.34
N ASP A 51 4.85 1.19 16.69
CA ASP A 51 4.23 0.21 15.80
C ASP A 51 2.77 0.58 15.53
N TRP A 52 2.22 0.16 14.39
CA TRP A 52 0.84 0.41 13.98
C TRP A 52 -0.13 -0.48 14.73
N GLY A 53 0.37 -1.49 15.46
CA GLY A 53 -0.45 -2.46 16.19
C GLY A 53 -1.28 -3.34 15.26
N LEU A 54 -0.97 -3.33 13.97
CA LEU A 54 -1.59 -4.16 12.94
C LEU A 54 -0.72 -5.39 12.74
N ASP A 55 -1.25 -6.54 13.13
CA ASP A 55 -0.55 -7.81 13.00
C ASP A 55 -0.21 -8.08 11.52
N GLY A 56 1.07 -8.33 11.25
CA GLY A 56 1.60 -8.57 9.90
C GLY A 56 2.10 -7.34 9.13
N VAL A 57 1.94 -6.10 9.63
CA VAL A 57 2.47 -4.89 8.95
C VAL A 57 3.87 -4.55 9.48
N THR A 58 4.90 -5.03 8.77
CA THR A 58 6.30 -4.87 9.20
C THR A 58 7.10 -3.83 8.42
N LYS A 59 6.56 -3.30 7.31
CA LYS A 59 7.26 -2.34 6.44
C LYS A 59 6.29 -1.29 5.91
N TYR A 60 6.79 -0.07 5.70
CA TYR A 60 6.04 1.04 5.12
C TYR A 60 6.83 1.76 4.03
N PHE A 61 6.11 2.49 3.17
CA PHE A 61 6.71 3.38 2.19
C PHE A 61 6.89 4.77 2.79
N ALA A 62 8.11 5.31 2.71
CA ALA A 62 8.44 6.66 3.14
C ALA A 62 8.64 7.55 1.91
N THR A 63 7.90 8.66 1.86
CA THR A 63 8.08 9.73 0.89
C THR A 63 9.27 10.62 1.28
N SER A 64 9.82 11.35 0.31
CA SER A 64 10.89 12.31 0.56
C SER A 64 10.37 13.73 0.81
N PHE A 65 11.29 14.70 0.85
CA PHE A 65 10.98 16.12 1.03
C PHE A 65 10.36 16.78 -0.22
N GLU A 66 10.40 16.10 -1.37
CA GLU A 66 9.68 16.47 -2.58
C GLU A 66 8.59 15.44 -2.90
N LEU A 67 7.69 15.80 -3.80
CA LEU A 67 6.51 15.02 -4.16
C LEU A 67 6.90 13.62 -4.66
N CYS A 68 6.31 12.61 -4.03
CA CYS A 68 6.50 11.20 -4.34
C CYS A 68 5.11 10.57 -4.49
N LEU A 69 4.78 10.09 -5.68
CA LEU A 69 3.49 9.48 -6.00
C LEU A 69 3.69 8.11 -6.64
N LYS A 70 2.79 7.18 -6.30
CA LYS A 70 2.76 5.83 -6.87
C LYS A 70 1.32 5.46 -7.26
N ARG A 71 1.15 4.71 -8.34
CA ARG A 71 -0.14 4.30 -8.90
C ARG A 71 -0.17 2.79 -9.15
N GLN A 72 -1.33 2.18 -8.99
CA GLN A 72 -1.58 0.80 -9.42
C GLN A 72 -2.92 0.76 -10.14
N VAL A 73 -2.94 0.13 -11.31
CA VAL A 73 -4.16 -0.13 -12.09
C VAL A 73 -4.55 -1.58 -11.86
N ILE A 74 -5.79 -1.79 -11.41
CA ILE A 74 -6.34 -3.12 -11.18
C ILE A 74 -7.35 -3.40 -12.29
N ASP A 75 -7.07 -4.42 -13.09
CA ASP A 75 -8.03 -4.94 -14.06
C ASP A 75 -8.95 -5.94 -13.34
N LEU A 76 -10.19 -5.51 -13.07
CA LEU A 76 -11.18 -6.32 -12.36
C LEU A 76 -11.61 -7.54 -13.19
N LEU A 77 -11.63 -7.45 -14.52
CA LEU A 77 -11.99 -8.58 -15.38
C LEU A 77 -10.90 -9.65 -15.33
N ALA A 78 -9.64 -9.25 -15.27
CA ALA A 78 -8.51 -10.16 -15.05
C ALA A 78 -8.45 -10.74 -13.63
N GLU A 79 -9.20 -10.17 -12.68
CA GLU A 79 -9.34 -10.63 -11.29
C GLU A 79 -10.56 -11.52 -11.06
N ASP A 80 -11.12 -12.08 -12.15
CA ASP A 80 -12.29 -12.97 -12.19
C ASP A 80 -13.63 -12.30 -11.84
N TYR A 81 -13.72 -10.96 -11.90
CA TYR A 81 -15.02 -10.28 -11.85
C TYR A 81 -15.67 -10.34 -13.23
N SER A 82 -16.89 -10.88 -13.33
CA SER A 82 -17.65 -10.87 -14.59
C SER A 82 -18.22 -9.49 -14.89
N SER A 83 -18.49 -9.20 -16.16
CA SER A 83 -19.16 -7.95 -16.55
C SER A 83 -20.51 -7.79 -15.85
N GLU A 84 -21.28 -8.87 -15.70
CA GLU A 84 -22.58 -8.87 -15.02
C GLU A 84 -22.46 -8.48 -13.53
N GLN A 85 -21.38 -8.94 -12.87
CA GLN A 85 -21.11 -8.57 -11.48
C GLN A 85 -20.72 -7.10 -11.36
N LEU A 86 -19.95 -6.56 -12.31
CA LEU A 86 -19.55 -5.14 -12.32
C LEU A 86 -20.72 -4.22 -12.70
N ASP A 87 -21.58 -4.64 -13.62
CA ASP A 87 -22.79 -3.92 -14.03
C ASP A 87 -23.79 -3.78 -12.88
N ALA A 88 -23.77 -4.73 -11.92
CA ALA A 88 -24.54 -4.65 -10.68
C ALA A 88 -24.00 -3.61 -9.68
N GLN A 89 -22.89 -2.92 -10.00
CA GLN A 89 -22.25 -1.88 -9.18
C GLN A 89 -21.98 -2.37 -7.74
N PRO A 90 -21.13 -3.39 -7.58
CA PRO A 90 -20.78 -3.87 -6.26
C PRO A 90 -20.02 -2.77 -5.50
N PRO A 91 -20.20 -2.64 -4.18
CA PRO A 91 -19.50 -1.64 -3.41
C PRO A 91 -17.99 -1.86 -3.49
N VAL A 92 -17.24 -0.81 -3.80
CA VAL A 92 -15.78 -0.85 -3.84
C VAL A 92 -15.24 -0.03 -2.67
N THR A 93 -14.55 -0.71 -1.75
CA THR A 93 -13.90 -0.06 -0.61
C THR A 93 -12.41 0.12 -0.90
N VAL A 94 -11.93 1.36 -0.78
CA VAL A 94 -10.50 1.69 -0.84
C VAL A 94 -10.06 2.22 0.53
N GLU A 95 -9.05 1.57 1.09
CA GLU A 95 -8.43 1.96 2.35
C GLU A 95 -6.94 2.18 2.12
N GLU A 96 -6.44 3.30 2.59
CA GLU A 96 -5.00 3.55 2.65
C GLU A 96 -4.62 3.89 4.10
N LEU A 97 -3.53 3.31 4.57
CA LEU A 97 -2.95 3.65 5.87
C LEU A 97 -1.84 4.65 5.63
N VAL A 98 -2.07 5.90 6.03
CA VAL A 98 -1.07 6.96 5.92
C VAL A 98 -0.75 7.53 7.29
N ARG A 99 0.51 7.88 7.48
CA ARG A 99 0.94 8.68 8.61
C ARG A 99 1.33 10.06 8.11
N LYS A 100 0.70 11.09 8.65
CA LYS A 100 0.89 12.47 8.15
C LYS A 100 2.28 13.03 8.45
N SER A 101 2.83 12.69 9.62
CA SER A 101 4.18 13.08 10.01
C SER A 101 4.78 12.11 11.03
N ARG A 102 6.08 12.20 11.28
CA ARG A 102 6.77 11.40 12.31
C ARG A 102 6.21 11.79 13.69
N GLY A 103 5.68 10.81 14.43
CA GLY A 103 5.12 11.01 15.78
C GLY A 103 3.60 11.24 15.83
N ASP A 104 2.93 11.51 14.71
CA ASP A 104 1.47 11.69 14.68
C ASP A 104 0.69 10.37 14.72
N ALA A 105 -0.58 10.39 15.10
CA ALA A 105 -1.45 9.21 15.02
C ALA A 105 -1.71 8.77 13.57
N LEU A 106 -2.02 7.48 13.38
CA LEU A 106 -2.39 6.93 12.08
C LEU A 106 -3.68 7.58 11.55
N HIS A 107 -3.70 7.88 10.26
CA HIS A 107 -4.88 8.35 9.57
C HIS A 107 -5.26 7.36 8.46
N THR A 108 -6.52 6.95 8.46
CA THR A 108 -7.08 6.04 7.45
C THR A 108 -8.05 6.81 6.56
N PRO A 109 -7.59 7.44 5.47
CA PRO A 109 -8.51 7.86 4.43
C PRO A 109 -9.26 6.62 3.90
N SER A 110 -10.57 6.63 4.04
CA SER A 110 -11.47 5.63 3.46
C SER A 110 -12.35 6.33 2.44
N VAL A 111 -12.37 5.78 1.23
CA VAL A 111 -13.27 6.19 0.16
C VAL A 111 -14.03 4.97 -0.30
N SER A 112 -15.36 5.07 -0.25
CA SER A 112 -16.26 4.09 -0.83
C SER A 112 -16.97 4.73 -2.00
N VAL A 113 -17.01 4.01 -3.13
CA VAL A 113 -17.73 4.42 -4.35
C VAL A 113 -18.81 3.39 -4.65
#